data_AF-A0A847GPL7-F1
#
_entry.id   AF-A0A847GPL7-F1
#
_cell.length_a   1.000
_cell.length_b   1.000
_cell.length_c   1.000
_cell.angle_alpha   90.00
_cell.angle_beta   90.00
_cell.angle_gamma   90.00
#
_symmetry.space_group_name_H-M   'P 1'
#
loop_
_entity.id
_entity.type
_entity.pdbx_description
1 polymer ?
#
loop_
_entity_poly.entity_id
_entity_poly.type
_entity_poly.pdbx_seq_one_letter_code
_entity_poly.pdbx_strand_id
1 'polypeptide(L)'
;MAWEYSEKTKQLFLDAVHGKPGTHLGEIEDPDGLGEHGSIACGDAMRFMFRVERDPVDATRDVIVEARYLTFGCTSAIAASEALCTLIEQGRYTPIEALRIRNTDIVEFLGGLPSQKVHCSVMGAEALESAVFNWAQRRGVDLARLGIDIHASEQEDGRIVCKCFSLTEPYLRRKIRELNLRTIPEITHAVKAGGACMSCHHVPGGLQDLLDETWKKPAGSVPALTQIRLPAQAAAEAEEPAISPYQFSKKVEQTLHDYIQPMLRQDGGDVELIDIKDRLVYLRLAGACQGCAGAAQTLCMLVEQKLKELVDERIRVIEV
;
A
#
# COMPACT_ATOMS: atom_id res chain seq x y z
N MET A 1 7.09 20.11 6.93
CA MET A 1 5.77 20.74 6.85
C MET A 1 4.88 20.11 7.92
N ALA A 2 4.22 20.92 8.74
CA ALA A 2 3.22 20.43 9.69
C ALA A 2 1.94 20.08 8.92
N TRP A 3 1.35 18.92 9.21
CA TRP A 3 0.06 18.54 8.62
C TRP A 3 -1.04 19.46 9.14
N GLU A 4 -1.94 19.90 8.26
CA GLU A 4 -3.11 20.67 8.67
C GLU A 4 -4.17 19.74 9.25
N TYR A 5 -4.18 19.62 10.57
CA TYR A 5 -5.24 18.92 11.30
C TYR A 5 -6.38 19.87 11.66
N SER A 6 -7.59 19.34 11.66
CA SER A 6 -8.75 20.00 12.24
C SER A 6 -8.52 20.29 13.73
N GLU A 7 -9.23 21.29 14.25
CA GLU A 7 -9.13 21.62 15.67
C GLU A 7 -9.62 20.46 16.56
N LYS A 8 -10.65 19.75 16.12
CA LYS A 8 -11.17 18.57 16.81
C LYS A 8 -10.12 17.45 16.89
N THR A 9 -9.38 17.19 15.81
CA THR A 9 -8.28 16.20 15.81
C THR A 9 -7.20 16.55 16.82
N LYS A 10 -6.78 17.83 16.85
CA LYS A 10 -5.77 18.30 17.81
C LYS A 10 -6.26 18.18 19.24
N GLN A 11 -7.51 18.56 19.48
CA GLN A 11 -8.12 18.54 20.81
C GLN A 11 -8.20 17.12 21.36
N LEU A 12 -8.74 16.16 20.59
CA LEU A 12 -8.82 14.75 21.01
C LEU A 12 -7.45 14.16 21.31
N PHE A 13 -6.46 14.45 20.46
CA PHE A 13 -5.09 14.03 20.71
C PHE A 13 -4.53 14.61 22.02
N LEU A 14 -4.63 15.94 22.21
CA LEU A 14 -4.12 16.61 23.40
C LEU A 14 -4.81 16.12 24.68
N ASP A 15 -6.11 15.86 24.62
CA ASP A 15 -6.87 15.38 25.75
C ASP A 15 -6.45 13.97 26.15
N ALA A 16 -6.28 13.08 25.17
CA ALA A 16 -5.83 11.70 25.39
C ALA A 16 -4.41 11.66 25.99
N VAL A 17 -3.43 12.37 25.38
CA VAL A 17 -2.04 12.32 25.86
C VAL A 17 -1.83 13.01 27.21
N HIS A 18 -2.69 13.96 27.57
CA HIS A 18 -2.68 14.58 28.90
C HIS A 18 -3.52 13.82 29.93
N GLY A 19 -4.14 12.69 29.56
CA GLY A 19 -4.94 11.87 30.47
C GLY A 19 -6.16 12.61 31.01
N LYS A 20 -6.80 13.46 30.20
CA LYS A 20 -8.02 14.13 30.65
C LYS A 20 -9.13 13.11 30.94
N PRO A 21 -9.95 13.33 31.98
CA PRO A 21 -11.10 12.47 32.26
C PRO A 21 -12.05 12.38 31.06
N GLY A 22 -12.55 11.17 30.77
CA GLY A 22 -13.45 10.91 29.66
C GLY A 22 -12.77 10.56 28.33
N THR A 23 -11.45 10.38 28.33
CA THR A 23 -10.70 9.79 27.21
C THR A 23 -10.67 8.27 27.32
N HIS A 24 -10.42 7.58 26.21
CA HIS A 24 -10.47 6.12 26.13
C HIS A 24 -9.08 5.48 26.05
N LEU A 25 -8.01 6.29 26.10
CA LEU A 25 -6.63 5.80 26.12
C LEU A 25 -6.37 5.00 27.41
N GLY A 26 -6.12 3.70 27.26
CA GLY A 26 -5.85 2.81 28.38
C GLY A 26 -6.16 1.35 28.09
N GLU A 27 -6.12 0.54 29.14
CA GLU A 27 -6.43 -0.89 29.07
C GLU A 27 -7.72 -1.22 29.83
N ILE A 28 -8.37 -2.30 29.41
CA ILE A 28 -9.45 -2.95 30.17
C ILE A 28 -8.87 -4.29 30.66
N GLU A 29 -8.93 -4.53 31.97
CA GLU A 29 -8.63 -5.85 32.51
C GLU A 29 -9.73 -6.86 32.11
N ASP A 30 -9.32 -8.00 31.57
CA ASP A 30 -10.19 -9.07 31.06
C ASP A 30 -11.34 -8.58 30.16
N PRO A 31 -11.03 -8.01 28.98
CA PRO A 31 -12.04 -7.48 28.08
C PRO A 31 -12.87 -8.61 27.42
N ASP A 32 -14.13 -8.32 27.12
CA ASP A 32 -14.99 -9.26 26.40
C ASP A 32 -14.57 -9.42 24.93
N GLY A 33 -14.04 -8.35 24.33
CA GLY A 33 -13.43 -8.37 23.01
C GLY A 33 -12.07 -7.68 23.01
N LEU A 34 -11.08 -8.31 22.41
CA LEU A 34 -9.73 -7.79 22.22
C LEU A 34 -9.27 -8.02 20.78
N GLY A 35 -8.80 -6.96 20.13
CA GLY A 35 -8.28 -7.00 18.77
C GLY A 35 -7.02 -6.16 18.62
N GLU A 36 -6.10 -6.65 17.81
CA GLU A 36 -4.83 -5.97 17.52
C GLU A 36 -4.63 -5.82 16.01
N HIS A 37 -4.08 -4.69 15.59
CA HIS A 37 -3.69 -4.44 14.21
C HIS A 37 -2.41 -3.59 14.14
N GLY A 38 -1.61 -3.81 13.10
CA GLY A 38 -0.37 -3.07 12.86
C GLY A 38 0.85 -3.66 13.57
N SER A 39 1.97 -2.95 13.53
CA SER A 39 3.25 -3.39 14.08
C SER A 39 4.09 -2.19 14.52
N ILE A 40 4.76 -2.32 15.67
CA ILE A 40 5.70 -1.29 16.14
C ILE A 40 6.81 -1.05 15.10
N ALA A 41 7.20 -2.10 14.35
CA ALA A 41 8.20 -1.99 13.29
C ALA A 41 7.75 -1.11 12.12
N CYS A 42 6.45 -1.06 11.81
CA CYS A 42 5.90 -0.21 10.74
C CYS A 42 5.48 1.19 11.22
N GLY A 43 5.74 1.49 12.51
CA GLY A 43 5.52 2.80 13.11
C GLY A 43 4.08 3.10 13.50
N ASP A 44 3.12 2.18 13.29
CA ASP A 44 1.76 2.29 13.83
C ASP A 44 1.25 0.90 14.28
N ALA A 45 0.74 0.82 15.50
CA ALA A 45 0.10 -0.37 16.07
C ALA A 45 -1.05 0.05 17.00
N MET A 46 -2.11 -0.74 17.02
CA MET A 46 -3.29 -0.49 17.85
C MET A 46 -3.80 -1.78 18.47
N ARG A 47 -4.10 -1.71 19.76
CA ARG A 47 -4.89 -2.68 20.51
C ARG A 47 -6.22 -2.01 20.86
N PHE A 48 -7.31 -2.60 20.42
CA PHE A 48 -8.66 -2.19 20.73
C PHE A 48 -9.30 -3.20 21.69
N MET A 49 -9.95 -2.69 22.73
CA MET A 49 -10.58 -3.50 23.77
C MET A 49 -11.97 -2.95 24.06
N PHE A 50 -12.91 -3.85 24.33
CA PHE A 50 -14.22 -3.44 24.79
C PHE A 50 -14.82 -4.41 25.81
N ARG A 51 -15.75 -3.90 26.60
CA ARG A 51 -16.60 -4.64 27.52
C ARG A 51 -18.05 -4.48 27.10
N VAL A 52 -18.82 -5.56 27.23
CA VAL A 52 -20.24 -5.57 26.89
C VAL A 52 -21.12 -5.75 28.11
N GLU A 53 -22.28 -5.10 28.09
CA GLU A 53 -23.42 -5.53 28.88
C GLU A 53 -24.07 -6.72 28.16
N ARG A 54 -23.99 -7.91 28.76
CA ARG A 54 -24.42 -9.16 28.13
C ARG A 54 -25.93 -9.32 28.19
N ASP A 55 -26.55 -9.64 27.06
CA ASP A 55 -27.93 -10.08 27.02
C ASP A 55 -27.99 -11.57 27.49
N PRO A 56 -28.89 -11.91 28.43
CA PRO A 56 -28.96 -13.25 29.00
C PRO A 56 -29.46 -14.32 28.02
N VAL A 57 -30.11 -13.93 26.93
CA VAL A 57 -30.78 -14.84 25.99
C VAL A 57 -30.10 -14.83 24.62
N ASP A 58 -29.75 -13.66 24.12
CA ASP A 58 -29.26 -13.51 22.75
C ASP A 58 -27.98 -12.67 22.70
N ALA A 59 -26.86 -13.35 22.50
CA ALA A 59 -25.54 -12.72 22.41
C ALA A 59 -25.46 -11.63 21.34
N THR A 60 -26.29 -11.66 20.28
CA THR A 60 -26.26 -10.60 19.25
C THR A 60 -26.79 -9.25 19.76
N ARG A 61 -27.44 -9.24 20.93
CA ARG A 61 -27.97 -8.05 21.60
C ARG A 61 -27.04 -7.53 22.71
N ASP A 62 -25.88 -8.14 22.92
CA ASP A 62 -24.85 -7.61 23.80
C ASP A 62 -24.50 -6.18 23.38
N VAL A 63 -24.42 -5.24 24.32
CA VAL A 63 -24.16 -3.81 24.03
C VAL A 63 -22.78 -3.42 24.53
N ILE A 64 -21.97 -2.75 23.71
CA ILE A 64 -20.67 -2.22 24.15
C ILE A 64 -20.93 -1.05 25.11
N VAL A 65 -20.44 -1.17 26.34
CA VAL A 65 -20.60 -0.17 27.41
C VAL A 65 -19.30 0.56 27.75
N GLU A 66 -18.16 -0.03 27.40
CA GLU A 66 -16.84 0.54 27.63
C GLU A 66 -15.92 0.11 26.50
N ALA A 67 -15.30 1.07 25.82
CA ALA A 67 -14.28 0.86 24.81
C ALA A 67 -12.99 1.55 25.24
N ARG A 68 -11.86 0.89 25.08
CA ARG A 68 -10.53 1.46 25.33
C ARG A 68 -9.57 1.06 24.21
N TYR A 69 -8.52 1.84 24.07
CA TYR A 69 -7.45 1.51 23.13
C TYR A 69 -6.08 1.81 23.73
N LEU A 70 -5.11 1.04 23.27
CA LEU A 70 -3.71 1.42 23.29
C LEU A 70 -3.26 1.60 21.85
N THR A 71 -2.56 2.68 21.57
CA THR A 71 -2.02 2.92 20.23
C THR A 71 -0.60 3.45 20.32
N PHE A 72 0.26 2.89 19.48
CA PHE A 72 1.56 3.45 19.17
C PHE A 72 1.43 4.03 17.76
N GLY A 73 1.56 5.34 17.61
CA GLY A 73 1.41 5.97 16.32
C GLY A 73 1.41 7.49 16.37
N CYS A 74 1.04 8.09 15.25
CA CYS A 74 1.02 9.55 15.13
C CYS A 74 -0.25 10.20 15.72
N THR A 75 -0.30 11.54 15.74
CA THR A 75 -1.47 12.33 16.19
C THR A 75 -2.80 11.83 15.60
N SER A 76 -2.81 11.47 14.31
CA SER A 76 -4.01 10.95 13.64
C SER A 76 -4.43 9.57 14.14
N ALA A 77 -3.48 8.71 14.56
CA ALA A 77 -3.79 7.38 15.08
C ALA A 77 -4.52 7.47 16.42
N ILE A 78 -4.01 8.30 17.34
CA ILE A 78 -4.65 8.56 18.64
C ILE A 78 -6.02 9.19 18.45
N ALA A 79 -6.12 10.25 17.64
CA ALA A 79 -7.40 10.92 17.41
C ALA A 79 -8.44 10.01 16.72
N ALA A 80 -8.03 9.19 15.75
CA ALA A 80 -8.92 8.22 15.09
C ALA A 80 -9.38 7.12 16.05
N SER A 81 -8.51 6.66 16.94
CA SER A 81 -8.86 5.67 17.97
C SER A 81 -9.85 6.24 18.99
N GLU A 82 -9.63 7.49 19.45
CA GLU A 82 -10.60 8.19 20.31
C GLU A 82 -11.95 8.37 19.63
N ALA A 83 -11.95 8.78 18.36
CA ALA A 83 -13.16 8.95 17.59
C ALA A 83 -13.95 7.64 17.48
N LEU A 84 -13.26 6.52 17.23
CA LEU A 84 -13.87 5.21 17.17
C LEU A 84 -14.53 4.81 18.49
N CYS A 85 -13.81 4.91 19.62
CA CYS A 85 -14.38 4.61 20.95
C CYS A 85 -15.60 5.48 21.24
N THR A 86 -15.48 6.78 20.97
CA THR A 86 -16.56 7.75 21.21
C THR A 86 -17.80 7.43 20.39
N LEU A 87 -17.65 7.11 19.10
CA LEU A 87 -18.76 6.74 18.22
C LEU A 87 -19.47 5.48 18.72
N ILE A 88 -18.72 4.49 19.20
CA ILE A 88 -19.26 3.23 19.72
C ILE A 88 -20.07 3.45 21.00
N GLU A 89 -19.49 4.11 21.99
CA GLU A 89 -20.14 4.33 23.28
C GLU A 89 -21.37 5.25 23.16
N GLN A 90 -21.28 6.32 22.36
CA GLN A 90 -22.42 7.23 22.13
C GLN A 90 -23.55 6.56 21.34
N GLY A 91 -23.20 5.69 20.39
CA GLY A 91 -24.15 4.93 19.60
C GLY A 91 -24.80 3.77 20.35
N ARG A 92 -24.25 3.36 21.50
CA ARG A 92 -24.62 2.13 22.24
C ARG A 92 -24.67 0.92 21.32
N TYR A 93 -23.66 0.77 20.45
CA TYR A 93 -23.66 -0.29 19.46
C TYR A 93 -23.45 -1.67 20.08
N THR A 94 -24.11 -2.66 19.51
CA THR A 94 -23.69 -4.06 19.66
C THR A 94 -22.35 -4.28 18.95
N PRO A 95 -21.57 -5.33 19.30
CA PRO A 95 -20.35 -5.67 18.57
C PRO A 95 -20.56 -5.83 17.06
N ILE A 96 -21.71 -6.37 16.65
CA ILE A 96 -22.07 -6.56 15.24
C ILE A 96 -22.38 -5.22 14.56
N GLU A 97 -23.13 -4.34 15.23
CA GLU A 97 -23.43 -3.01 14.68
C GLU A 97 -22.19 -2.13 14.58
N ALA A 98 -21.24 -2.28 15.51
CA ALA A 98 -19.99 -1.53 15.51
C ALA A 98 -19.17 -1.80 14.23
N LEU A 99 -19.26 -2.99 13.63
CA LEU A 99 -18.62 -3.32 12.34
C LEU A 99 -19.12 -2.46 11.17
N ARG A 100 -20.25 -1.77 11.31
CA ARG A 100 -20.78 -0.88 10.28
C ARG A 100 -20.13 0.49 10.29
N ILE A 101 -19.32 0.81 11.32
CA ILE A 101 -18.55 2.05 11.38
C ILE A 101 -17.48 2.01 10.30
N ARG A 102 -17.56 2.94 9.35
CA ARG A 102 -16.61 3.04 8.24
C ARG A 102 -15.55 4.08 8.54
N ASN A 103 -14.46 3.98 7.79
CA ASN A 103 -13.38 4.96 7.79
C ASN A 103 -13.87 6.39 7.52
N THR A 104 -14.89 6.54 6.67
CA THR A 104 -15.52 7.84 6.38
C THR A 104 -16.18 8.45 7.61
N ASP A 105 -16.80 7.63 8.45
CA ASP A 105 -17.55 8.08 9.62
C ASP A 105 -16.56 8.60 10.69
N ILE A 106 -15.41 7.94 10.85
CA ILE A 106 -14.29 8.40 11.69
C ILE A 106 -13.70 9.72 11.16
N VAL A 107 -13.42 9.79 9.85
CA VAL A 107 -12.87 11.00 9.21
C VAL A 107 -13.82 12.18 9.34
N GLU A 108 -15.12 11.96 9.13
CA GLU A 108 -16.16 12.98 9.28
C GLU A 108 -16.28 13.41 10.75
N PHE A 109 -16.27 12.46 11.69
CA PHE A 109 -16.27 12.79 13.11
C PHE A 109 -15.08 13.68 13.47
N LEU A 110 -13.90 13.44 12.91
CA LEU A 110 -12.70 14.26 13.15
C LEU A 110 -12.76 15.64 12.46
N GLY A 111 -13.76 15.92 11.63
CA GLY A 111 -13.81 17.16 10.84
C GLY A 111 -12.81 17.15 9.68
N GLY A 112 -12.47 15.96 9.18
CA GLY A 112 -11.51 15.74 8.10
C GLY A 112 -10.14 15.27 8.60
N LEU A 113 -9.47 14.50 7.74
CA LEU A 113 -8.07 14.11 7.88
C LEU A 113 -7.35 14.33 6.55
N PRO A 114 -6.07 14.75 6.56
CA PRO A 114 -5.24 14.75 5.36
C PRO A 114 -5.25 13.38 4.70
N SER A 115 -5.27 13.32 3.36
CA SER A 115 -5.37 12.06 2.62
C SER A 115 -4.26 11.09 2.99
N GLN A 116 -3.04 11.59 3.23
CA GLN A 116 -1.86 10.81 3.63
C GLN A 116 -1.98 10.19 5.04
N LYS A 117 -3.02 10.53 5.81
CA LYS A 117 -3.26 10.06 7.18
C LYS A 117 -4.52 9.21 7.31
N VAL A 118 -5.20 8.91 6.21
CA VAL A 118 -6.42 8.09 6.20
C VAL A 118 -6.14 6.66 6.69
N HIS A 119 -4.94 6.12 6.55
CA HIS A 119 -4.60 4.80 7.10
C HIS A 119 -4.84 4.68 8.61
N CYS A 120 -4.79 5.80 9.35
CA CYS A 120 -5.03 5.81 10.79
C CYS A 120 -6.50 5.47 11.14
N SER A 121 -7.46 5.82 10.28
CA SER A 121 -8.85 5.39 10.46
C SER A 121 -9.06 3.94 10.04
N VAL A 122 -8.40 3.51 8.95
CA VAL A 122 -8.42 2.10 8.49
C VAL A 122 -7.94 1.16 9.59
N MET A 123 -6.80 1.47 10.23
CA MET A 123 -6.26 0.66 11.32
C MET A 123 -7.24 0.47 12.48
N GLY A 124 -8.01 1.51 12.83
CA GLY A 124 -9.01 1.42 13.90
C GLY A 124 -10.14 0.45 13.57
N ALA A 125 -10.63 0.49 12.33
CA ALA A 125 -11.66 -0.44 11.85
C ALA A 125 -11.16 -1.89 11.87
N GLU A 126 -9.93 -2.16 11.40
CA GLU A 126 -9.36 -3.52 11.44
C GLU A 126 -9.19 -4.05 12.88
N ALA A 127 -8.75 -3.19 13.80
CA ALA A 127 -8.61 -3.56 15.20
C ALA A 127 -9.97 -3.88 15.84
N LEU A 128 -11.02 -3.14 15.46
CA LEU A 128 -12.40 -3.43 15.87
C LEU A 128 -12.89 -4.76 15.29
N GLU A 129 -12.70 -5.02 14.00
CA GLU A 129 -13.08 -6.28 13.36
C GLU A 129 -12.45 -7.48 14.10
N SER A 130 -11.15 -7.38 14.40
CA SER A 130 -10.41 -8.38 15.18
C SER A 130 -10.99 -8.56 16.59
N ALA A 131 -11.36 -7.47 17.26
CA ALA A 131 -11.95 -7.50 18.59
C ALA A 131 -13.35 -8.12 18.61
N VAL A 132 -14.17 -7.84 17.60
CA VAL A 132 -15.51 -8.41 17.45
C VAL A 132 -15.42 -9.90 17.11
N PHE A 133 -14.47 -10.31 16.27
CA PHE A 133 -14.21 -11.72 16.02
C PHE A 133 -13.81 -12.46 17.29
N ASN A 134 -12.90 -11.89 18.10
CA ASN A 134 -12.50 -12.44 19.39
C ASN A 134 -13.69 -12.60 20.36
N TRP A 135 -14.52 -11.55 20.48
CA TRP A 135 -15.75 -11.61 21.26
C TRP A 135 -16.69 -12.70 20.75
N ALA A 136 -16.92 -12.79 19.44
CA ALA A 136 -17.82 -13.76 18.84
C ALA A 136 -17.37 -15.20 19.13
N GLN A 137 -16.06 -15.49 19.02
CA GLN A 137 -15.50 -16.79 19.39
C GLN A 137 -15.71 -17.12 20.87
N ARG A 138 -15.45 -16.16 21.78
CA ARG A 138 -15.62 -16.35 23.23
C ARG A 138 -17.08 -16.51 23.64
N ARG A 139 -17.97 -15.77 22.96
CA ARG A 139 -19.41 -15.73 23.24
C ARG A 139 -20.19 -16.85 22.56
N GLY A 140 -19.59 -17.53 21.58
CA GLY A 140 -20.21 -18.60 20.80
C GLY A 140 -21.14 -18.09 19.69
N VAL A 141 -20.88 -16.91 19.15
CA VAL A 141 -21.63 -16.31 18.05
C VAL A 141 -21.03 -16.73 16.71
N ASP A 142 -21.84 -17.36 15.86
CA ASP A 142 -21.46 -17.73 14.50
C ASP A 142 -21.70 -16.55 13.54
N LEU A 143 -20.65 -15.75 13.32
CA LEU A 143 -20.69 -14.59 12.44
C LEU A 143 -21.02 -14.96 10.98
N ALA A 144 -20.61 -16.15 10.52
CA ALA A 144 -20.87 -16.59 9.15
C ALA A 144 -22.38 -16.81 8.91
N ARG A 145 -23.12 -17.30 9.92
CA ARG A 145 -24.59 -17.41 9.84
C ARG A 145 -25.29 -16.06 9.78
N LEU A 146 -24.66 -15.01 10.30
CA LEU A 146 -25.15 -13.64 10.23
C LEU A 146 -24.77 -12.96 8.90
N GLY A 147 -24.10 -13.66 8.00
CA GLY A 147 -23.62 -13.12 6.73
C GLY A 147 -22.44 -12.14 6.90
N ILE A 148 -21.74 -12.21 8.03
CA ILE A 148 -20.59 -11.37 8.34
C ILE A 148 -19.33 -12.21 8.11
N ASP A 149 -18.62 -11.90 7.04
CA ASP A 149 -17.36 -12.56 6.70
C ASP A 149 -16.19 -11.75 7.25
N ILE A 150 -15.86 -11.97 8.54
CA ILE A 150 -14.64 -11.42 9.13
C ILE A 150 -13.53 -12.43 8.87
N HIS A 151 -12.74 -12.18 7.81
CA HIS A 151 -11.52 -12.93 7.59
C HIS A 151 -10.55 -12.61 8.73
N ALA A 152 -10.39 -13.57 9.65
CA ALA A 152 -9.34 -13.51 10.65
C ALA A 152 -8.00 -13.25 9.94
N SER A 153 -7.23 -12.31 10.49
CA SER A 153 -5.86 -11.96 10.10
C SER A 153 -4.91 -13.17 9.96
N GLU A 154 -5.31 -14.36 10.42
CA GLU A 154 -4.56 -15.60 10.37
C GLU A 154 -4.65 -16.35 9.01
N GLN A 155 -5.48 -15.91 8.06
CA GLN A 155 -5.65 -16.59 6.75
C GLN A 155 -5.15 -15.78 5.54
N GLU A 156 -4.44 -14.67 5.74
CA GLU A 156 -3.81 -13.94 4.63
C GLU A 156 -2.44 -14.50 4.26
N ASP A 157 -2.27 -15.81 4.38
CA ASP A 157 -1.15 -16.54 3.79
C ASP A 157 -1.15 -16.30 2.28
N GLY A 158 -0.21 -15.47 1.85
CA GLY A 158 -0.14 -15.03 0.48
C GLY A 158 1.22 -14.43 0.16
N ARG A 159 1.46 -14.22 -1.12
CA ARG A 159 2.69 -13.58 -1.58
C ARG A 159 2.80 -12.19 -0.98
N ILE A 160 3.93 -11.89 -0.34
CA ILE A 160 4.23 -10.54 0.15
C ILE A 160 4.48 -9.64 -1.05
N VAL A 161 3.68 -8.58 -1.17
CA VAL A 161 3.81 -7.57 -2.24
C VAL A 161 4.61 -6.39 -1.73
N CYS A 162 4.30 -5.87 -0.54
CA CYS A 162 5.07 -4.79 0.08
C CYS A 162 5.95 -5.33 1.21
N LYS A 163 7.24 -5.51 0.95
CA LYS A 163 8.20 -6.02 1.95
C LYS A 163 8.47 -5.05 3.11
N CYS A 164 8.35 -3.74 2.89
CA CYS A 164 8.60 -2.73 3.93
C CYS A 164 7.56 -2.78 5.06
N PHE A 165 6.32 -3.10 4.72
CA PHE A 165 5.19 -3.13 5.65
C PHE A 165 4.56 -4.52 5.78
N SER A 166 5.24 -5.55 5.25
CA SER A 166 4.82 -6.95 5.25
C SER A 166 3.38 -7.18 4.75
N LEU A 167 2.95 -6.42 3.74
CA LEU A 167 1.58 -6.52 3.20
C LEU A 167 1.48 -7.59 2.12
N THR A 168 0.51 -8.47 2.27
CA THR A 168 0.27 -9.61 1.38
C THR A 168 -0.68 -9.24 0.25
N GLU A 169 -0.62 -10.01 -0.82
CA GLU A 169 -1.51 -9.85 -1.97
C GLU A 169 -3.00 -9.99 -1.61
N PRO A 170 -3.45 -11.01 -0.84
CA PRO A 170 -4.85 -11.11 -0.42
C PRO A 170 -5.35 -9.88 0.33
N TYR A 171 -4.55 -9.39 1.29
CA TYR A 171 -4.83 -8.16 2.04
C TYR A 171 -5.03 -6.97 1.11
N LEU A 172 -4.07 -6.74 0.22
CA LEU A 172 -4.11 -5.60 -0.69
C LEU A 172 -5.30 -5.66 -1.64
N ARG A 173 -5.60 -6.82 -2.22
CA ARG A 173 -6.78 -6.98 -3.10
C ARG A 173 -8.08 -6.70 -2.37
N ARG A 174 -8.21 -7.19 -1.14
CA ARG A 174 -9.38 -6.93 -0.29
C ARG A 174 -9.55 -5.44 -0.05
N LYS A 175 -8.51 -4.75 0.44
CA LYS A 175 -8.57 -3.31 0.74
C LYS A 175 -8.74 -2.45 -0.51
N ILE A 176 -8.17 -2.84 -1.65
CA ILE A 176 -8.44 -2.18 -2.94
C ILE A 176 -9.94 -2.20 -3.26
N ARG A 177 -10.62 -3.34 -3.08
CA ARG A 177 -12.06 -3.47 -3.36
C ARG A 177 -12.91 -2.73 -2.34
N GLU A 178 -12.69 -2.98 -1.05
CA GLU A 178 -13.49 -2.43 0.05
C GLU A 178 -13.45 -0.90 0.09
N LEU A 179 -12.27 -0.32 -0.14
CA LEU A 179 -12.07 1.12 -0.11
C LEU A 179 -12.17 1.75 -1.51
N ASN A 180 -12.53 0.97 -2.54
CA ASN A 180 -12.65 1.41 -3.93
C ASN A 180 -11.41 2.15 -4.45
N LEU A 181 -10.20 1.70 -4.08
CA LEU A 181 -8.93 2.37 -4.39
C LEU A 181 -8.57 2.20 -5.87
N ARG A 182 -8.32 3.29 -6.58
CA ARG A 182 -8.08 3.31 -8.03
C ARG A 182 -6.64 3.61 -8.42
N THR A 183 -5.83 4.13 -7.50
CA THR A 183 -4.47 4.56 -7.78
C THR A 183 -3.46 4.09 -6.73
N ILE A 184 -2.19 3.97 -7.10
CA ILE A 184 -1.12 3.60 -6.14
C ILE A 184 -1.01 4.60 -4.98
N PRO A 185 -1.12 5.94 -5.19
CA PRO A 185 -1.19 6.89 -4.09
C PRO A 185 -2.35 6.63 -3.13
N GLU A 186 -3.54 6.28 -3.63
CA GLU A 186 -4.68 5.92 -2.78
C GLU A 186 -4.40 4.67 -1.94
N ILE A 187 -3.78 3.64 -2.52
CA ILE A 187 -3.30 2.47 -1.76
C ILE A 187 -2.29 2.89 -0.70
N THR A 188 -1.31 3.69 -1.07
CA THR A 188 -0.27 4.16 -0.14
C THR A 188 -0.89 4.92 1.04
N HIS A 189 -1.86 5.78 0.77
CA HIS A 189 -2.52 6.60 1.77
C HIS A 189 -3.48 5.81 2.67
N ALA A 190 -4.12 4.78 2.14
CA ALA A 190 -5.07 3.95 2.88
C ALA A 190 -4.39 2.85 3.71
N VAL A 191 -3.34 2.22 3.18
CA VAL A 191 -2.72 1.03 3.81
C VAL A 191 -1.19 1.09 3.89
N LYS A 192 -0.57 2.24 3.63
CA LYS A 192 0.90 2.47 3.60
C LYS A 192 1.68 1.72 2.52
N ALA A 193 1.08 0.79 1.80
CA ALA A 193 1.79 -0.04 0.82
C ALA A 193 2.55 0.83 -0.20
N GLY A 194 3.84 0.57 -0.37
CA GLY A 194 4.67 1.31 -1.33
C GLY A 194 5.08 2.72 -0.90
N GLY A 195 4.74 3.18 0.31
CA GLY A 195 5.13 4.52 0.79
C GLY A 195 6.58 4.67 1.25
N ALA A 196 7.30 3.56 1.49
CA ALA A 196 8.68 3.56 1.99
C ALA A 196 9.71 3.57 0.84
N CYS A 197 9.95 2.43 0.20
CA CYS A 197 10.96 2.31 -0.86
C CYS A 197 10.40 2.34 -2.29
N MET A 198 9.07 2.31 -2.43
CA MET A 198 8.34 2.31 -3.72
C MET A 198 8.64 1.14 -4.67
N SER A 199 9.50 0.18 -4.29
CA SER A 199 9.91 -0.94 -5.15
C SER A 199 8.77 -1.86 -5.59
N CYS A 200 7.66 -1.89 -4.85
CA CYS A 200 6.51 -2.74 -5.17
C CYS A 200 5.51 -2.11 -6.16
N HIS A 201 5.76 -0.89 -6.65
CA HIS A 201 4.78 -0.15 -7.48
C HIS A 201 4.55 -0.79 -8.85
N HIS A 202 5.63 -1.02 -9.61
CA HIS A 202 5.58 -1.41 -11.03
C HIS A 202 6.42 -2.67 -11.35
N VAL A 203 6.56 -3.56 -10.36
CA VAL A 203 7.17 -4.89 -10.56
C VAL A 203 6.08 -5.90 -10.91
N PRO A 204 6.39 -7.04 -11.56
CA PRO A 204 5.43 -8.10 -11.80
C PRO A 204 4.76 -8.57 -10.50
N GLY A 205 3.43 -8.59 -10.48
CA GLY A 205 2.60 -8.81 -9.30
C GLY A 205 2.66 -7.66 -8.28
N GLY A 206 3.06 -6.46 -8.70
CA GLY A 206 3.14 -5.26 -7.86
C GLY A 206 1.79 -4.58 -7.66
N LEU A 207 1.79 -3.40 -7.04
CA LEU A 207 0.57 -2.65 -6.74
C LEU A 207 -0.22 -2.27 -8.00
N GLN A 208 0.48 -1.94 -9.10
CA GLN A 208 -0.18 -1.63 -10.38
C GLN A 208 -0.93 -2.84 -10.94
N ASP A 209 -0.31 -4.02 -10.94
CA ASP A 209 -0.94 -5.25 -11.43
C ASP A 209 -2.17 -5.61 -10.59
N LEU A 210 -2.07 -5.47 -9.25
CA LEU A 210 -3.22 -5.68 -8.37
C LEU A 210 -4.37 -4.73 -8.68
N LEU A 211 -4.10 -3.46 -8.98
CA LEU A 211 -5.12 -2.48 -9.38
C LEU A 211 -5.77 -2.86 -10.71
N ASP A 212 -4.96 -3.15 -11.73
CA ASP A 212 -5.44 -3.44 -13.08
C ASP A 212 -6.27 -4.74 -13.11
N GLU A 213 -5.84 -5.77 -12.38
CA GLU A 213 -6.57 -7.03 -12.24
C GLU A 213 -7.85 -6.90 -11.41
N THR A 214 -7.83 -6.10 -10.34
CA THR A 214 -9.00 -5.92 -9.46
C THR A 214 -10.10 -5.14 -10.16
N TRP A 215 -9.75 -4.08 -10.89
CA TRP A 215 -10.71 -3.21 -11.56
C TRP A 215 -10.97 -3.59 -13.01
N LYS A 216 -10.30 -4.64 -13.51
CA LYS A 216 -10.33 -5.05 -14.92
C LYS A 216 -10.38 -3.83 -15.82
N LYS A 217 -9.25 -3.11 -15.95
CA LYS A 217 -9.06 -2.44 -17.24
C LYS A 217 -9.21 -3.53 -18.30
N PRO A 218 -9.97 -3.31 -19.37
CA PRO A 218 -9.92 -4.22 -20.49
C PRO A 218 -8.50 -4.12 -21.08
N ALA A 219 -7.58 -4.94 -20.63
CA ALA A 219 -6.72 -5.58 -21.59
C ALA A 219 -7.60 -6.64 -22.24
N GLY A 220 -7.64 -6.68 -23.58
CA GLY A 220 -8.37 -7.69 -24.32
C GLY A 220 -8.20 -9.06 -23.66
N SER A 221 -9.27 -9.57 -23.06
CA SER A 221 -9.29 -10.94 -22.60
C SER A 221 -9.41 -11.78 -23.85
N VAL A 222 -8.31 -12.46 -24.16
CA VAL A 222 -8.33 -13.66 -24.99
C VAL A 222 -9.38 -14.60 -24.41
N PRO A 223 -10.47 -14.95 -25.12
CA PRO A 223 -11.35 -16.02 -24.67
C PRO A 223 -10.63 -17.34 -24.88
N ALA A 224 -10.61 -18.16 -23.84
CA ALA A 224 -10.16 -19.55 -23.89
C ALA A 224 -10.90 -20.30 -25.02
N LEU A 225 -10.11 -21.01 -25.81
CA LEU A 225 -10.53 -21.80 -26.96
C LEU A 225 -11.44 -22.97 -26.52
N THR A 226 -12.69 -22.98 -26.98
CA THR A 226 -13.43 -24.22 -27.22
C THR A 226 -13.69 -24.35 -28.72
N GLN A 227 -12.76 -25.07 -29.35
CA GLN A 227 -12.79 -25.82 -30.61
C GLN A 227 -13.90 -25.50 -31.63
N ILE A 228 -13.50 -24.85 -32.73
CA ILE A 228 -13.90 -25.29 -34.07
C ILE A 228 -12.64 -25.37 -34.96
N ARG A 229 -12.48 -26.52 -35.59
CA ARG A 229 -11.31 -26.95 -36.40
C ARG A 229 -11.19 -26.14 -37.69
N LEU A 230 -9.96 -25.76 -38.02
CA LEU A 230 -9.53 -25.04 -39.23
C LEU A 230 -9.79 -25.81 -40.53
N PRO A 231 -9.65 -25.12 -41.68
CA PRO A 231 -8.60 -25.54 -42.60
C PRO A 231 -7.59 -24.44 -42.96
N ALA A 232 -6.32 -24.88 -42.93
CA ALA A 232 -5.13 -24.49 -43.70
C ALA A 232 -4.64 -23.03 -43.70
N GLN A 233 -3.53 -22.86 -42.99
CA GLN A 233 -2.63 -21.70 -42.93
C GLN A 233 -1.92 -21.41 -44.26
N ALA A 234 -1.54 -20.14 -44.43
CA ALA A 234 -0.18 -19.62 -44.69
C ALA A 234 -0.32 -18.27 -45.41
N ALA A 235 0.41 -17.20 -45.15
CA ALA A 235 1.40 -16.77 -44.16
C ALA A 235 1.65 -15.26 -44.45
N ALA A 236 2.45 -14.61 -43.60
CA ALA A 236 3.01 -13.24 -43.71
C ALA A 236 2.06 -12.10 -43.24
N GLU A 237 2.32 -11.45 -42.09
CA GLU A 237 3.40 -10.46 -41.79
C GLU A 237 3.20 -9.18 -42.62
N ALA A 238 3.45 -7.96 -42.17
CA ALA A 238 3.64 -7.25 -40.91
C ALA A 238 3.73 -5.76 -41.34
N GLU A 239 3.55 -4.79 -40.44
CA GLU A 239 4.49 -3.67 -40.24
C GLU A 239 3.94 -2.64 -39.23
N GLU A 240 4.67 -2.51 -38.11
CA GLU A 240 4.85 -1.24 -37.39
C GLU A 240 5.85 -0.36 -38.18
N PRO A 241 6.09 0.90 -37.76
CA PRO A 241 7.39 1.06 -37.10
C PRO A 241 7.45 2.13 -35.99
N ALA A 242 8.27 1.85 -34.99
CA ALA A 242 9.22 2.84 -34.49
C ALA A 242 10.51 2.13 -34.02
N ILE A 243 11.45 2.02 -34.97
CA ILE A 243 12.85 1.61 -34.83
C ILE A 243 13.04 0.11 -34.53
N SER A 244 13.68 -0.60 -35.46
CA SER A 244 14.11 -1.99 -35.28
C SER A 244 15.05 -2.12 -34.07
N PRO A 245 15.00 -3.22 -33.29
CA PRO A 245 15.92 -3.46 -32.18
C PRO A 245 17.41 -3.27 -32.55
N TYR A 246 17.80 -3.61 -33.77
CA TYR A 246 19.16 -3.38 -34.29
C TYR A 246 19.47 -1.90 -34.55
N GLN A 247 18.48 -1.15 -35.05
CA GLN A 247 18.63 0.30 -35.24
C GLN A 247 18.67 1.02 -33.88
N PHE A 248 17.94 0.52 -32.89
CA PHE A 248 17.96 1.02 -31.52
C PHE A 248 19.33 0.78 -30.87
N SER A 249 19.84 -0.46 -30.90
CA SER A 249 21.16 -0.78 -30.32
C SER A 249 22.28 0.01 -30.99
N LYS A 250 22.29 0.10 -32.32
CA LYS A 250 23.27 0.88 -33.07
C LYS A 250 23.22 2.37 -32.72
N LYS A 251 22.03 2.93 -32.51
CA LYS A 251 21.87 4.35 -32.14
C LYS A 251 22.33 4.64 -30.71
N VAL A 252 22.11 3.70 -29.78
CA VAL A 252 22.68 3.74 -28.42
C VAL A 252 24.21 3.69 -28.48
N GLU A 253 24.78 2.75 -29.23
CA GLU A 253 26.23 2.62 -29.42
C GLU A 253 26.87 3.87 -30.02
N GLN A 254 26.26 4.43 -31.08
CA GLN A 254 26.73 5.66 -31.72
C GLN A 254 26.66 6.86 -30.77
N THR A 255 25.57 6.98 -30.01
CA THR A 255 25.42 8.09 -29.05
C THR A 255 26.46 7.98 -27.92
N LEU A 256 26.76 6.75 -27.47
CA LEU A 256 27.82 6.51 -26.51
C LEU A 256 29.19 6.92 -27.06
N HIS A 257 29.52 6.50 -28.29
CA HIS A 257 30.81 6.77 -28.91
C HIS A 257 31.03 8.24 -29.30
N ASP A 258 30.02 8.90 -29.89
CA ASP A 258 30.19 10.21 -30.51
C ASP A 258 30.02 11.38 -29.52
N TYR A 259 29.28 11.16 -28.43
CA TYR A 259 28.94 12.23 -27.47
C TYR A 259 29.38 11.93 -26.04
N ILE A 260 29.21 10.71 -25.56
CA ILE A 260 29.39 10.40 -24.14
C ILE A 260 30.85 10.05 -23.82
N GLN A 261 31.46 9.12 -24.56
CA GLN A 261 32.86 8.73 -24.36
C GLN A 261 33.86 9.89 -24.54
N PRO A 262 33.74 10.79 -25.53
CA PRO A 262 34.67 11.92 -25.69
C PRO A 262 34.58 12.89 -24.51
N MET A 263 33.38 13.10 -23.97
CA MET A 263 33.16 13.95 -22.81
C MET A 263 33.77 13.34 -21.55
N LEU A 264 33.61 12.04 -21.34
CA LEU A 264 34.16 11.35 -20.17
C LEU A 264 35.69 11.21 -20.24
N ARG A 265 36.25 11.02 -21.44
CA ARG A 265 37.71 10.93 -21.65
C ARG A 265 38.44 12.24 -21.38
N GLN A 266 37.78 13.40 -21.51
CA GLN A 266 38.37 14.68 -21.10
C GLN A 266 38.69 14.73 -19.60
N ASP A 267 37.88 14.04 -18.80
CA ASP A 267 38.03 13.93 -17.35
C ASP A 267 38.79 12.65 -16.92
N GLY A 268 39.41 11.93 -17.87
CA GLY A 268 40.17 10.70 -17.62
C GLY A 268 39.31 9.46 -17.34
N GLY A 269 38.01 9.53 -17.61
CA GLY A 269 37.04 8.43 -17.48
C GLY A 269 36.63 7.80 -18.81
N ASP A 270 35.93 6.68 -18.77
CA ASP A 270 35.31 6.07 -19.95
C ASP A 270 34.08 5.23 -19.58
N VAL A 271 33.30 4.80 -20.57
CA VAL A 271 32.14 3.90 -20.40
C VAL A 271 32.12 2.81 -21.45
N GLU A 272 31.78 1.61 -21.01
CA GLU A 272 31.65 0.41 -21.84
C GLU A 272 30.20 -0.09 -21.83
N LEU A 273 29.64 -0.35 -23.01
CA LEU A 273 28.33 -0.96 -23.16
C LEU A 273 28.43 -2.48 -22.95
N ILE A 274 27.68 -3.00 -21.98
CA ILE A 274 27.69 -4.43 -21.65
C ILE A 274 26.53 -5.16 -22.32
N ASP A 275 25.31 -4.62 -22.22
CA ASP A 275 24.12 -5.25 -22.79
C ASP A 275 22.99 -4.22 -22.97
N ILE A 276 22.05 -4.52 -23.87
CA ILE A 276 20.81 -3.75 -24.07
C ILE A 276 19.64 -4.72 -24.04
N LYS A 277 18.77 -4.58 -23.04
CA LYS A 277 17.52 -5.35 -22.95
C LYS A 277 16.34 -4.41 -23.07
N ASP A 278 15.65 -4.48 -24.20
CA ASP A 278 14.57 -3.56 -24.58
C ASP A 278 15.01 -2.09 -24.53
N ARG A 279 14.76 -1.39 -23.41
CA ARG A 279 15.15 0.00 -23.18
C ARG A 279 16.05 0.18 -21.95
N LEU A 280 16.56 -0.92 -21.40
CA LEU A 280 17.52 -0.93 -20.32
C LEU A 280 18.92 -1.08 -20.91
N VAL A 281 19.77 -0.09 -20.67
CA VAL A 281 21.15 -0.04 -21.16
C VAL A 281 22.06 -0.32 -19.98
N TYR A 282 22.78 -1.45 -20.03
CA TYR A 282 23.71 -1.87 -19.00
C TYR A 282 25.11 -1.37 -19.37
N LEU A 283 25.67 -0.50 -18.53
CA LEU A 283 26.97 0.13 -18.76
C LEU A 283 27.92 -0.18 -17.62
N ARG A 284 29.20 -0.29 -17.96
CA ARG A 284 30.29 -0.34 -16.98
C ARG A 284 31.10 0.94 -17.09
N LEU A 285 31.34 1.59 -15.95
CA LEU A 285 32.26 2.71 -15.88
C LEU A 285 33.71 2.21 -15.94
N ALA A 286 34.57 2.93 -16.64
CA ALA A 286 35.99 2.62 -16.82
C ALA A 286 36.88 3.86 -16.58
N GLY A 287 38.18 3.65 -16.40
CA GLY A 287 39.14 4.74 -16.13
C GLY A 287 38.93 5.39 -14.76
N ALA A 288 39.11 6.71 -14.68
CA ALA A 288 38.94 7.49 -13.45
C ALA A 288 37.51 7.39 -12.85
N CYS A 289 36.53 6.92 -13.63
CA CYS A 289 35.14 6.75 -13.19
C CYS A 289 34.91 5.53 -12.29
N GLN A 290 35.82 4.55 -12.22
CA GLN A 290 35.63 3.34 -11.39
C GLN A 290 35.80 3.56 -9.87
N GLY A 291 36.42 4.66 -9.44
CA GLY A 291 36.83 4.85 -8.04
C GLY A 291 36.24 6.09 -7.35
N CYS A 292 35.45 6.90 -8.04
CA CYS A 292 34.94 8.14 -7.48
C CYS A 292 33.58 7.95 -6.80
N ALA A 293 33.60 7.80 -5.48
CA ALA A 293 32.43 7.50 -4.63
C ALA A 293 31.27 8.53 -4.72
N GLY A 294 31.48 9.71 -5.32
CA GLY A 294 30.44 10.71 -5.58
C GLY A 294 30.10 10.94 -7.06
N ALA A 295 30.86 10.36 -8.00
CA ALA A 295 30.67 10.61 -9.43
C ALA A 295 29.90 9.48 -10.14
N ALA A 296 29.94 8.23 -9.68
CA ALA A 296 29.30 7.11 -10.39
C ALA A 296 27.81 7.35 -10.65
N GLN A 297 27.07 7.82 -9.64
CA GLN A 297 25.64 8.11 -9.76
C GLN A 297 25.36 9.38 -10.58
N THR A 298 26.17 10.43 -10.42
CA THR A 298 26.06 11.68 -11.19
C THR A 298 26.34 11.46 -12.67
N LEU A 299 27.33 10.62 -12.98
CA LEU A 299 27.70 10.23 -14.33
C LEU A 299 26.64 9.32 -14.96
N CYS A 300 26.11 8.33 -14.24
CA CYS A 300 25.00 7.52 -14.73
C CYS A 300 23.75 8.36 -15.04
N MET A 301 23.44 9.36 -14.21
CA MET A 301 22.33 10.30 -14.48
C MET A 301 22.59 11.16 -15.72
N LEU A 302 23.82 11.64 -15.92
CA LEU A 302 24.20 12.43 -17.09
C LEU A 302 24.15 11.61 -18.39
N VAL A 303 24.66 10.38 -18.34
CA VAL A 303 24.65 9.42 -19.45
C VAL A 303 23.21 9.01 -19.79
N GLU A 304 22.37 8.73 -18.79
CA GLU A 304 20.95 8.44 -18.99
C GLU A 304 20.20 9.60 -19.63
N GLN A 305 20.42 10.82 -19.13
CA GLN A 305 19.77 12.01 -19.69
C GLN A 305 20.14 12.20 -21.16
N LYS A 306 21.41 12.04 -21.54
CA LYS A 306 21.85 12.19 -22.93
C LYS A 306 21.33 11.11 -23.85
N LEU A 307 21.24 9.86 -23.39
CA LEU A 307 20.62 8.78 -24.15
C LEU A 307 19.12 8.99 -24.34
N LYS A 308 18.42 9.52 -23.32
CA LYS A 308 17.01 9.90 -23.44
C LYS A 308 16.78 11.00 -24.46
N GLU A 309 17.62 12.04 -24.45
CA GLU A 309 17.53 13.19 -25.36
C GLU A 309 17.77 12.80 -26.83
N LEU A 310 18.69 11.88 -27.11
CA LEU A 310 19.15 11.58 -28.48
C LEU A 310 18.59 10.27 -29.06
N VAL A 311 18.14 9.33 -28.24
CA VAL A 311 17.74 7.97 -28.67
C VAL A 311 16.26 7.69 -28.43
N ASP A 312 15.82 7.59 -27.16
CA ASP A 312 14.43 7.34 -26.74
C ASP A 312 14.26 7.74 -25.26
N GLU A 313 13.26 8.58 -24.97
CA GLU A 313 12.99 9.15 -23.64
C GLU A 313 12.73 8.08 -22.55
N ARG A 314 12.38 6.85 -22.96
CA ARG A 314 12.08 5.72 -22.07
C ARG A 314 13.31 4.90 -21.68
N ILE A 315 14.51 5.28 -22.14
CA ILE A 315 15.75 4.57 -21.81
C ILE A 315 16.06 4.71 -20.31
N ARG A 316 16.60 3.66 -19.70
CA ARG A 316 17.18 3.72 -18.35
C ARG A 316 18.56 3.10 -18.36
N VAL A 317 19.49 3.70 -17.61
CA VAL A 317 20.88 3.23 -17.53
C VAL A 317 21.10 2.53 -16.21
N ILE A 318 21.77 1.37 -16.26
CA ILE A 318 22.13 0.58 -15.09
C ILE A 318 23.64 0.38 -15.11
N GLU A 319 24.32 0.79 -14.03
CA GLU A 319 25.74 0.48 -13.83
C GLU A 319 25.91 -0.98 -13.37
N VAL A 320 26.88 -1.69 -13.97
CA VAL A 320 27.21 -3.10 -13.70
C VAL A 320 28.70 -3.36 -13.53
#